data_AF-A0A7W0LT14-F1
#
_entry.id   AF-A0A7W0LT14-F1
#
_cell.length_a   1.000
_cell.length_b   1.000
_cell.length_c   1.000
_cell.angle_alpha   90.00
_cell.angle_beta   90.00
_cell.angle_gamma   90.00
#
_symmetry.space_group_name_H-M   'P 1'
#
loop_
_entity.id
_entity.type
_entity.pdbx_description
1 polymer ?
#
loop_
_entity_poly.entity_id
_entity_poly.type
_entity_poly.pdbx_seq_one_letter_code
_entity_poly.pdbx_strand_id
1 'polypeptide(L)'
;AGTAVLAQRGYQAARVDDIVRAARTSHGTFYLYFANKEELVRALVGECARELTTLAAELGPVDAGPAGLDELRAWLARFLASYRRHGAVIRAWAEGQAPDLGLDGLGGSAFSAIAASLVQRIREAQPASGAGPSPELAGAALLAMVERFADFVTTRASPVDDDEAVATLAVMVHRGFFGAPA
;
A
#
# COMPACT_ATOMS: atom_id res chain seq x y z
N ALA A 1 -11.58 14.34 -1.42
CA ALA A 1 -13.01 14.13 -1.11
C ALA A 1 -13.47 12.72 -1.45
N GLY A 2 -13.31 12.24 -2.69
CA GLY A 2 -13.71 10.87 -3.09
C GLY A 2 -13.19 9.78 -2.16
N THR A 3 -11.88 9.75 -1.89
CA THR A 3 -11.28 8.75 -0.98
C THR A 3 -11.85 8.80 0.44
N ALA A 4 -12.17 9.98 0.96
CA ALA A 4 -12.75 10.14 2.29
C ALA A 4 -14.18 9.58 2.35
N VAL A 5 -14.99 9.81 1.30
CA VAL A 5 -16.34 9.23 1.21
C VAL A 5 -16.27 7.71 1.12
N LEU A 6 -15.35 7.18 0.31
CA LEU A 6 -15.11 5.73 0.22
C LEU A 6 -14.69 5.15 1.57
N ALA A 7 -13.81 5.82 2.31
CA ALA A 7 -13.37 5.38 3.63
C ALA A 7 -14.51 5.33 4.66
N GLN A 8 -15.45 6.28 4.61
CA GLN A 8 -16.54 6.37 5.57
C GLN A 8 -17.73 5.45 5.23
N ARG A 9 -18.01 5.23 3.95
CA ARG A 9 -19.24 4.56 3.48
C ARG A 9 -18.97 3.21 2.81
N GLY A 10 -17.74 2.93 2.42
CA GLY A 10 -17.42 1.84 1.50
C GLY A 10 -17.82 2.18 0.06
N TYR A 11 -17.30 1.40 -0.88
CA TYR A 11 -17.52 1.63 -2.31
C TYR A 11 -19.00 1.52 -2.71
N GLN A 12 -19.70 0.50 -2.20
CA GLN A 12 -21.09 0.22 -2.57
C GLN A 12 -22.06 1.34 -2.12
N ALA A 13 -21.93 1.81 -0.88
CA ALA A 13 -22.84 2.82 -0.34
C ALA A 13 -22.46 4.27 -0.69
N ALA A 14 -21.23 4.53 -1.16
CA ALA A 14 -20.83 5.85 -1.62
C ALA A 14 -21.64 6.30 -2.85
N ARG A 15 -22.10 7.56 -2.83
CA ARG A 15 -22.86 8.21 -3.91
C ARG A 15 -22.17 9.49 -4.40
N VAL A 16 -22.47 9.90 -5.63
CA VAL A 16 -21.97 11.17 -6.20
C VAL A 16 -22.35 12.36 -5.31
N ASP A 17 -23.58 12.39 -4.78
CA ASP A 17 -24.06 13.43 -3.85
C ASP A 17 -23.17 13.54 -2.60
N ASP A 18 -22.73 12.40 -2.04
CA ASP A 18 -21.84 12.38 -0.89
C ASP A 18 -20.48 13.00 -1.23
N ILE A 19 -19.96 12.70 -2.43
CA ILE A 19 -18.68 13.22 -2.93
C ILE A 19 -18.77 14.71 -3.20
N VAL A 20 -19.81 15.16 -3.90
CA VAL A 20 -20.06 16.57 -4.21
C VAL A 20 -20.17 17.40 -2.92
N ARG A 21 -20.93 16.90 -1.94
CA ARG A 21 -21.07 17.49 -0.62
C ARG A 21 -19.74 17.56 0.13
N ALA A 22 -18.99 16.46 0.17
CA ALA A 22 -17.68 16.41 0.83
C ALA A 22 -16.64 17.31 0.14
N ALA A 23 -16.71 17.45 -1.18
CA ALA A 23 -15.85 18.31 -1.98
C ALA A 23 -16.27 19.79 -1.96
N ARG A 24 -17.44 20.11 -1.37
CA ARG A 24 -18.04 21.46 -1.37
C ARG A 24 -18.13 22.05 -2.78
N THR A 25 -18.56 21.23 -3.73
CA THR A 25 -18.69 21.59 -5.14
C THR A 25 -20.11 21.31 -5.64
N SER A 26 -20.37 21.45 -6.94
CA SER A 26 -21.66 21.15 -7.59
C SER A 26 -21.64 19.82 -8.35
N HIS A 27 -22.82 19.27 -8.63
CA HIS A 27 -22.95 18.13 -9.55
C HIS A 27 -22.40 18.44 -10.94
N GLY A 28 -22.69 19.65 -11.46
CA GLY A 28 -22.16 20.09 -12.75
C GLY A 28 -20.63 20.03 -12.77
N THR A 29 -19.97 20.53 -11.71
CA THR A 29 -18.52 20.45 -11.57
C THR A 29 -18.00 19.02 -11.49
N PHE A 30 -18.70 18.12 -10.79
CA PHE A 30 -18.31 16.70 -10.76
C PHE A 30 -18.36 16.09 -12.16
N TYR A 31 -19.48 16.27 -12.87
CA TYR A 31 -19.69 15.70 -14.20
C TYR A 31 -18.83 16.32 -15.31
N LEU A 32 -18.13 17.43 -15.04
CA LEU A 32 -17.07 17.93 -15.92
C LEU A 32 -15.83 17.00 -15.92
N TYR A 33 -15.56 16.31 -14.80
CA TYR A 33 -14.36 15.48 -14.63
C TYR A 33 -14.66 13.98 -14.68
N PHE A 34 -15.84 13.57 -14.22
CA PHE A 34 -16.20 12.16 -14.09
C PHE A 34 -17.66 11.93 -14.49
N ALA A 35 -17.90 11.05 -15.44
CA ALA A 35 -19.24 10.65 -15.88
C ALA A 35 -20.03 9.92 -14.78
N ASN A 36 -19.35 9.25 -13.86
CA ASN A 36 -19.97 8.50 -12.76
C ASN A 36 -18.98 8.22 -11.61
N LYS A 37 -19.45 7.51 -10.58
CA LYS A 37 -18.64 7.11 -9.41
C LYS A 37 -17.51 6.18 -9.82
N GLU A 38 -17.78 5.29 -10.76
CA GLU A 38 -16.89 4.26 -11.26
C GLU A 38 -15.65 4.88 -11.93
N GLU A 39 -15.84 5.93 -12.73
CA GLU A 39 -14.74 6.67 -13.36
C GLU A 39 -13.88 7.41 -12.34
N LEU A 40 -14.50 8.04 -11.33
CA LEU A 40 -13.76 8.62 -10.20
C LEU A 40 -12.91 7.55 -9.50
N VAL A 41 -13.48 6.39 -9.19
CA VAL A 41 -12.78 5.30 -8.50
C VAL A 41 -11.62 4.79 -9.37
N ARG A 42 -11.82 4.62 -10.68
CA ARG A 42 -10.74 4.23 -11.60
C ARG A 42 -9.61 5.25 -11.59
N ALA A 43 -9.90 6.54 -11.57
CA ALA A 43 -8.88 7.59 -11.45
C ALA A 43 -8.12 7.50 -10.13
N LEU A 44 -8.80 7.27 -9.01
CA LEU A 44 -8.18 7.09 -7.69
C LEU A 44 -7.30 5.83 -7.63
N VAL A 45 -7.71 4.74 -8.27
CA VAL A 45 -6.87 3.53 -8.42
C VAL A 45 -5.63 3.83 -9.23
N GLY A 46 -5.76 4.52 -10.37
CA GLY A 46 -4.62 4.92 -11.18
C GLY A 46 -3.64 5.85 -10.46
N GLU A 47 -4.13 6.70 -9.56
CA GLU A 47 -3.29 7.51 -8.67
C GLU A 47 -2.55 6.65 -7.65
N CYS A 48 -3.27 5.80 -6.92
CA CYS A 48 -2.67 4.91 -5.93
C CYS A 48 -1.65 3.94 -6.55
N ALA A 49 -1.96 3.37 -7.71
CA ALA A 49 -1.08 2.44 -8.41
C ALA A 49 0.23 3.11 -8.84
N ARG A 50 0.17 4.38 -9.30
CA ARG A 50 1.38 5.16 -9.60
C ARG A 50 2.21 5.41 -8.34
N GLU A 51 1.58 5.83 -7.25
CA GLU A 51 2.29 6.07 -5.98
C GLU A 51 2.99 4.81 -5.47
N LEU A 52 2.30 3.66 -5.45
CA LEU A 52 2.87 2.39 -5.03
C LEU A 52 3.98 1.89 -5.99
N THR A 53 3.83 2.11 -7.29
CA THR A 53 4.88 1.77 -8.27
C THR A 53 6.13 2.63 -8.06
N THR A 54 5.97 3.93 -7.80
CA THR A 54 7.09 4.83 -7.46
C THR A 54 7.76 4.37 -6.16
N LEU A 55 6.96 4.07 -5.13
CA LEU A 55 7.47 3.58 -3.85
C LEU A 55 8.27 2.27 -4.01
N ALA A 56 7.84 1.36 -4.88
CA ALA A 56 8.57 0.14 -5.18
C ALA A 56 9.96 0.41 -5.76
N ALA A 57 10.08 1.40 -6.64
CA ALA A 57 11.34 1.77 -7.29
C ALA A 57 12.32 2.49 -6.34
N GLU A 58 11.83 3.08 -5.26
CA GLU A 58 12.62 3.88 -4.33
C GLU A 58 13.15 3.10 -3.12
N LEU A 59 12.78 1.81 -2.96
CA LEU A 59 13.36 0.98 -1.91
C LEU A 59 14.85 0.74 -2.18
N GLY A 60 15.71 1.43 -1.43
CA GLY A 60 17.15 1.27 -1.48
C GLY A 60 17.63 -0.05 -0.89
N PRO A 61 18.94 -0.34 -0.96
CA PRO A 61 19.53 -1.53 -0.37
C PRO A 61 19.20 -1.66 1.13
N VAL A 62 18.81 -2.86 1.56
CA VAL A 62 18.51 -3.17 2.96
C VAL A 62 19.51 -4.22 3.45
N ASP A 63 20.62 -3.77 4.03
CA ASP A 63 21.60 -4.64 4.66
C ASP A 63 21.21 -5.03 6.09
N ALA A 64 21.96 -5.95 6.71
CA ALA A 64 21.76 -6.38 8.08
C ALA A 64 22.14 -5.33 9.14
N GLY A 65 22.68 -4.18 8.73
CA GLY A 65 23.18 -3.13 9.61
C GLY A 65 22.14 -2.05 9.94
N PRO A 66 22.56 -1.04 10.73
CA PRO A 66 21.69 0.09 11.09
C PRO A 66 21.20 0.89 9.87
N ALA A 67 22.03 1.04 8.83
CA ALA A 67 21.66 1.76 7.61
C ALA A 67 20.51 1.07 6.86
N GLY A 68 20.55 -0.26 6.73
CA GLY A 68 19.43 -1.01 6.15
C GLY A 68 18.14 -0.89 6.98
N LEU A 69 18.24 -0.88 8.31
CA LEU A 69 17.07 -0.66 9.18
C LEU A 69 16.47 0.74 8.98
N ASP A 70 17.30 1.77 8.86
CA ASP A 70 16.85 3.15 8.64
C ASP A 70 16.20 3.32 7.26
N GLU A 71 16.77 2.72 6.22
CA GLU A 71 16.16 2.67 4.87
C GLU A 71 14.78 2.00 4.90
N LEU A 72 14.70 0.81 5.52
CA LEU A 72 13.45 0.06 5.63
C LEU A 72 12.40 0.84 6.43
N ARG A 73 12.80 1.53 7.51
CA ARG A 73 11.91 2.39 8.30
C ARG A 73 11.37 3.55 7.46
N ALA A 74 12.22 4.25 6.72
CA ALA A 74 11.82 5.35 5.86
C ALA A 74 10.84 4.88 4.77
N TRP A 75 11.13 3.73 4.15
CA TRP A 75 10.25 3.14 3.14
C TRP A 75 8.88 2.72 3.72
N LEU A 76 8.86 2.05 4.89
CA LEU A 76 7.63 1.64 5.56
C LEU A 76 6.77 2.83 6.00
N ALA A 77 7.39 3.94 6.41
CA ALA A 77 6.65 5.18 6.72
C ALA A 77 5.89 5.69 5.48
N ARG A 78 6.54 5.68 4.31
CA ARG A 78 5.92 6.10 3.04
C ARG A 78 4.84 5.12 2.60
N PHE A 79 5.07 3.82 2.78
CA PHE A 79 4.06 2.78 2.53
C PHE A 79 2.81 3.00 3.40
N LEU A 80 3.00 3.22 4.70
CA LEU A 80 1.89 3.46 5.63
C LEU A 80 1.14 4.76 5.29
N ALA A 81 1.85 5.83 4.93
CA ALA A 81 1.25 7.07 4.47
C ALA A 81 0.38 6.88 3.21
N SER A 82 0.82 6.03 2.27
CA SER A 82 0.04 5.65 1.09
C SER A 82 -1.24 4.89 1.50
N TYR A 83 -1.16 3.95 2.44
CA TYR A 83 -2.34 3.25 2.99
C TYR A 83 -3.29 4.19 3.74
N ARG A 84 -2.78 5.16 4.49
CA ARG A 84 -3.62 6.20 5.13
C ARG A 84 -4.38 7.02 4.09
N ARG A 85 -3.73 7.34 2.97
CA ARG A 85 -4.34 8.14 1.89
C ARG A 85 -5.31 7.34 1.04
N HIS A 86 -4.98 6.09 0.71
CA HIS A 86 -5.67 5.29 -0.32
C HIS A 86 -6.30 4.00 0.19
N GLY A 87 -6.23 3.67 1.49
CA GLY A 87 -6.63 2.37 2.03
C GLY A 87 -8.06 1.95 1.71
N ALA A 88 -8.99 2.91 1.62
CA ALA A 88 -10.36 2.62 1.18
C ALA A 88 -10.47 2.21 -0.29
N VAL A 89 -9.60 2.77 -1.14
CA VAL A 89 -9.47 2.40 -2.55
C VAL A 89 -8.80 1.03 -2.65
N ILE A 90 -7.71 0.82 -1.90
CA ILE A 90 -6.98 -0.46 -1.83
C ILE A 90 -7.92 -1.60 -1.45
N ARG A 91 -8.71 -1.44 -0.38
CA ARG A 91 -9.71 -2.44 0.03
C ARG A 91 -10.79 -2.67 -1.01
N ALA A 92 -11.29 -1.60 -1.65
CA ALA A 92 -12.35 -1.73 -2.65
C ALA A 92 -11.95 -2.64 -3.82
N TRP A 93 -10.68 -2.64 -4.23
CA TRP A 93 -10.20 -3.60 -5.23
C TRP A 93 -9.73 -4.93 -4.61
N ALA A 94 -9.05 -4.92 -3.45
CA ALA A 94 -8.51 -6.14 -2.83
C ALA A 94 -9.61 -7.12 -2.40
N GLU A 95 -10.78 -6.60 -2.00
CA GLU A 95 -11.97 -7.39 -1.67
C GLU A 95 -12.86 -7.67 -2.89
N GLY A 96 -12.41 -7.31 -4.11
CA GLY A 96 -13.16 -7.55 -5.33
C GLY A 96 -14.53 -6.86 -5.36
N GLN A 97 -14.67 -5.70 -4.71
CA GLN A 97 -15.97 -5.01 -4.60
C GLN A 97 -16.42 -4.35 -5.92
N ALA A 98 -15.56 -4.32 -6.92
CA ALA A 98 -15.82 -3.70 -8.22
C ALA A 98 -15.15 -4.47 -9.39
N PRO A 99 -15.50 -5.75 -9.60
CA PRO A 99 -14.82 -6.62 -10.57
C PRO A 99 -14.94 -6.10 -12.01
N ASP A 100 -16.09 -5.47 -12.34
CA ASP A 100 -16.35 -4.91 -13.67
C ASP A 100 -15.50 -3.66 -14.01
N LEU A 101 -14.82 -3.08 -13.02
CA LEU A 101 -13.99 -1.90 -13.22
C LEU A 101 -12.58 -2.23 -13.71
N GLY A 102 -12.20 -3.51 -13.77
CA GLY A 102 -10.88 -3.95 -14.21
C GLY A 102 -9.74 -3.46 -13.31
N LEU A 103 -10.04 -3.17 -12.04
CA LEU A 103 -9.08 -2.58 -11.08
C LEU A 103 -7.95 -3.55 -10.73
N ASP A 104 -8.21 -4.85 -10.84
CA ASP A 104 -7.28 -5.93 -10.53
C ASP A 104 -5.98 -5.83 -11.35
N GLY A 105 -6.06 -5.39 -12.60
CA GLY A 105 -4.89 -5.23 -13.46
C GLY A 105 -3.95 -4.10 -13.01
N LEU A 106 -4.52 -2.92 -12.70
CA LEU A 106 -3.74 -1.76 -12.27
C LEU A 106 -3.20 -1.96 -10.84
N GLY A 107 -4.07 -2.31 -9.89
CA GLY A 107 -3.68 -2.57 -8.51
C GLY A 107 -2.71 -3.75 -8.41
N GLY A 108 -3.00 -4.84 -9.12
CA GLY A 108 -2.14 -6.02 -9.16
C GLY A 108 -0.75 -5.73 -9.70
N SER A 109 -0.63 -4.87 -10.74
CA SER A 109 0.68 -4.47 -11.26
C SER A 109 1.51 -3.68 -10.24
N ALA A 110 0.87 -2.79 -9.48
CA ALA A 110 1.55 -1.99 -8.45
C ALA A 110 2.05 -2.85 -7.29
N PHE A 111 1.22 -3.77 -6.78
CA PHE A 111 1.66 -4.72 -5.76
C PHE A 111 2.72 -5.69 -6.26
N SER A 112 2.65 -6.10 -7.54
CA SER A 112 3.69 -6.91 -8.17
C SER A 112 5.02 -6.16 -8.23
N ALA A 113 5.01 -4.85 -8.49
CA ALA A 113 6.22 -4.03 -8.46
C ALA A 113 6.84 -3.97 -7.06
N ILE A 114 6.01 -3.77 -6.02
CA ILE A 114 6.47 -3.81 -4.62
C ILE A 114 7.06 -5.19 -4.29
N ALA A 115 6.35 -6.28 -4.63
CA ALA A 115 6.81 -7.65 -4.39
C ALA A 115 8.17 -7.89 -5.06
N ALA A 116 8.32 -7.51 -6.33
CA ALA A 116 9.58 -7.66 -7.06
C ALA A 116 10.74 -6.90 -6.40
N SER A 117 10.47 -5.68 -5.92
CA SER A 117 11.47 -4.88 -5.19
C SER A 117 11.87 -5.55 -3.88
N LEU A 118 10.91 -6.02 -3.07
CA LEU A 118 11.19 -6.74 -1.82
C LEU A 118 11.98 -8.05 -2.05
N VAL A 119 11.59 -8.84 -3.05
CA VAL A 119 12.31 -10.06 -3.45
C VAL A 119 13.75 -9.73 -3.83
N GLN A 120 13.96 -8.65 -4.59
CA GLN A 120 15.30 -8.22 -4.99
C GLN A 120 16.16 -7.82 -3.80
N ARG A 121 15.62 -7.03 -2.85
CA ARG A 121 16.35 -6.66 -1.63
C ARG A 121 16.69 -7.86 -0.76
N ILE A 122 15.76 -8.81 -0.61
CA ILE A 122 16.01 -10.05 0.15
C ILE A 122 17.11 -10.86 -0.51
N ARG A 123 17.08 -11.00 -1.85
CA ARG A 123 18.12 -11.72 -2.60
C ARG A 123 19.50 -11.08 -2.43
N GLU A 124 19.56 -9.74 -2.43
CA GLU A 124 20.81 -8.99 -2.21
C GLU A 124 21.35 -9.13 -0.78
N ALA A 125 20.48 -9.30 0.21
CA ALA A 125 20.87 -9.48 1.61
C ALA A 125 21.23 -10.94 1.97
N GLN A 126 20.82 -11.92 1.17
CA GLN A 126 21.12 -13.33 1.42
C GLN A 126 22.61 -13.66 1.21
N PRO A 127 23.17 -14.59 2.02
CA PRO A 127 24.54 -15.03 1.83
C PRO A 127 24.68 -15.79 0.49
N ALA A 128 25.87 -15.69 -0.12
CA ALA A 128 26.18 -16.36 -1.39
C ALA A 128 26.04 -17.90 -1.35
N SER A 129 25.97 -18.49 -0.15
CA SER A 129 25.69 -19.92 0.05
C SER A 129 24.24 -20.31 -0.31
N GLY A 130 23.32 -19.34 -0.44
CA GLY A 130 21.90 -19.58 -0.67
C GLY A 130 21.18 -20.16 0.56
N ALA A 131 21.79 -20.12 1.74
CA ALA A 131 21.16 -20.51 2.98
C ALA A 131 20.03 -19.54 3.34
N GLY A 132 18.80 -20.04 3.46
CA GLY A 132 17.62 -19.26 3.83
C GLY A 132 16.35 -19.70 3.09
N PRO A 133 15.21 -19.05 3.36
CA PRO A 133 13.98 -19.27 2.60
C PRO A 133 14.15 -18.77 1.15
N SER A 134 13.32 -19.30 0.23
CA SER A 134 13.22 -18.77 -1.14
C SER A 134 12.96 -17.25 -1.09
N PRO A 135 13.76 -16.42 -1.79
CA PRO A 135 13.53 -14.98 -1.87
C PRO A 135 12.12 -14.62 -2.34
N GLU A 136 11.56 -15.43 -3.25
CA GLU A 136 10.22 -15.24 -3.80
C GLU A 136 9.14 -15.44 -2.72
N LEU A 137 9.23 -16.53 -1.94
CA LEU A 137 8.30 -16.77 -0.83
C LEU A 137 8.50 -15.78 0.32
N ALA A 138 9.75 -15.41 0.61
CA ALA A 138 10.07 -14.43 1.64
C ALA A 138 9.56 -13.04 1.26
N GLY A 139 9.76 -12.60 0.01
CA GLY A 139 9.24 -11.32 -0.48
C GLY A 139 7.71 -11.27 -0.49
N ALA A 140 7.05 -12.36 -0.90
CA ALA A 140 5.59 -12.47 -0.83
C ALA A 140 5.08 -12.43 0.62
N ALA A 141 5.76 -13.12 1.55
CA ALA A 141 5.40 -13.09 2.97
C ALA A 141 5.61 -11.69 3.58
N LEU A 142 6.71 -11.02 3.25
CA LEU A 142 6.98 -9.66 3.71
C LEU A 142 5.92 -8.69 3.19
N LEU A 143 5.56 -8.77 1.91
CA LEU A 143 4.48 -7.95 1.35
C LEU A 143 3.16 -8.20 2.11
N ALA A 144 2.76 -9.46 2.27
CA ALA A 144 1.53 -9.81 2.98
C ALA A 144 1.52 -9.28 4.43
N MET A 145 2.65 -9.35 5.13
CA MET A 145 2.79 -8.80 6.49
C MET A 145 2.66 -7.28 6.51
N VAL A 146 3.36 -6.59 5.60
CA VAL A 146 3.37 -5.11 5.53
C VAL A 146 1.99 -4.58 5.16
N GLU A 147 1.35 -5.17 4.14
CA GLU A 147 -0.02 -4.83 3.73
C GLU A 147 -1.01 -5.08 4.86
N ARG A 148 -0.99 -6.27 5.47
CA ARG A 148 -1.95 -6.63 6.51
C ARG A 148 -1.81 -5.75 7.74
N PHE A 149 -0.58 -5.41 8.12
CA PHE A 149 -0.30 -4.50 9.23
C PHE A 149 -0.77 -3.07 8.91
N ALA A 150 -0.47 -2.56 7.71
CA ALA A 150 -0.92 -1.23 7.28
C ALA A 150 -2.44 -1.12 7.25
N ASP A 151 -3.15 -2.11 6.70
CA ASP A 151 -4.62 -2.12 6.74
C ASP A 151 -5.14 -2.19 8.19
N PHE A 152 -4.53 -3.02 9.04
CA PHE A 152 -4.92 -3.12 10.45
C PHE A 152 -4.77 -1.79 11.19
N VAL A 153 -3.59 -1.15 11.17
CA VAL A 153 -3.38 0.11 11.93
C VAL A 153 -4.19 1.29 11.38
N THR A 154 -4.56 1.26 10.09
CA THR A 154 -5.34 2.32 9.46
C THR A 154 -6.86 2.18 9.65
N THR A 155 -7.35 0.99 9.96
CA THR A 155 -8.79 0.69 10.15
C THR A 155 -9.22 0.59 11.61
N ARG A 156 -8.27 0.65 12.56
CA ARG A 156 -8.59 0.58 14.00
C ARG A 156 -9.44 1.76 14.47
N ALA A 157 -10.37 1.45 15.38
CA ALA A 157 -11.19 2.46 16.05
C ALA A 157 -10.37 3.42 16.92
N SER A 158 -9.33 2.91 17.60
CA SER A 158 -8.36 3.75 18.31
C SER A 158 -7.12 3.92 17.45
N PRO A 159 -6.73 5.17 17.11
CA PRO A 159 -5.55 5.41 16.31
C PRO A 159 -4.29 4.92 17.04
N VAL A 160 -3.42 4.28 16.27
CA VAL A 160 -2.04 3.96 16.67
C VAL A 160 -1.15 5.08 16.14
N ASP A 161 -0.12 5.44 16.91
CA ASP A 161 0.90 6.37 16.46
C ASP A 161 1.69 5.78 15.28
N ASP A 162 1.79 6.54 14.18
CA ASP A 162 2.39 6.03 12.94
C ASP A 162 3.90 5.78 13.10
N ASP A 163 4.60 6.61 13.89
CA ASP A 163 6.03 6.44 14.13
C ASP A 163 6.31 5.18 14.96
N GLU A 164 5.51 4.94 16.02
CA GLU A 164 5.59 3.72 16.83
C GLU A 164 5.28 2.46 15.99
N ALA A 165 4.23 2.52 15.15
CA ALA A 165 3.82 1.41 14.29
C ALA A 165 4.92 1.06 13.27
N VAL A 166 5.49 2.08 12.61
CA VAL A 166 6.57 1.92 11.63
C VAL A 166 7.84 1.40 12.29
N ALA A 167 8.24 1.97 13.42
CA ALA A 167 9.43 1.54 14.16
C ALA A 167 9.31 0.07 14.59
N THR A 168 8.14 -0.33 15.09
CA THR A 168 7.86 -1.71 15.50
C THR A 168 7.97 -2.68 14.33
N LEU A 169 7.27 -2.40 13.22
CA LEU A 169 7.29 -3.27 12.05
C LEU A 169 8.70 -3.35 11.46
N ALA A 170 9.39 -2.21 11.29
CA ALA A 170 10.73 -2.15 10.71
C ALA A 170 11.73 -3.04 11.47
N VAL A 171 11.73 -3.00 12.81
CA VAL A 171 12.62 -3.86 13.61
C VAL A 171 12.29 -5.35 13.43
N MET A 172 11.00 -5.71 13.40
CA MET A 172 10.58 -7.10 13.22
C MET A 172 10.94 -7.63 11.84
N VAL A 173 10.66 -6.87 10.78
CA VAL A 173 10.92 -7.31 9.41
C VAL A 173 12.42 -7.26 9.09
N HIS A 174 13.16 -6.27 9.59
CA HIS A 174 14.62 -6.20 9.40
C HIS A 174 15.29 -7.44 9.99
N ARG A 175 14.98 -7.79 11.25
CA ARG A 175 15.53 -8.99 11.90
C ARG A 175 15.09 -10.29 11.22
N GLY A 176 13.82 -10.39 10.82
CA GLY A 176 13.25 -11.61 10.26
C GLY A 176 13.68 -11.91 8.82
N PHE A 177 13.91 -10.88 8.00
CA PHE A 177 14.15 -11.02 6.56
C PHE A 177 15.56 -10.62 6.12
N PHE A 178 16.24 -9.73 6.88
CA PHE A 178 17.52 -9.14 6.49
C PHE A 178 18.64 -9.34 7.54
N GLY A 179 18.29 -9.67 8.78
CA GLY A 179 19.20 -9.69 9.92
C GLY A 179 19.58 -11.07 10.45
N ALA A 180 19.31 -12.17 9.73
CA ALA A 180 19.74 -13.49 10.17
C ALA A 180 21.29 -13.57 10.22
N PRO A 181 21.91 -14.07 11.30
CA PRO A 181 23.35 -14.28 11.33
C PRO A 181 23.74 -15.36 10.32
N ALA A 182 24.89 -15.18 9.69
CA ALA A 182 25.59 -16.24 8.95
C ALA A 182 25.94 -17.42 9.87
#